data_AF-A0A059B3I1-F1
#
_entry.id   AF-A0A059B3I1-F1
#
_cell.length_a   1.000
_cell.length_b   1.000
_cell.length_c   1.000
_cell.angle_alpha   90.00
_cell.angle_beta   90.00
_cell.angle_gamma   90.00
#
_symmetry.space_group_name_H-M   'P 1'
#
loop_
_entity.id
_entity.type
_entity.pdbx_description
1 polymer ?
#
loop_
_entity_poly.entity_id
_entity_poly.type
_entity_poly.pdbx_seq_one_letter_code
_entity_poly.pdbx_strand_id
1 'polypeptide(L)'
;MPGEVPVLAHRDGAPQRAAPAQGHRGMRVREGDRLRITAQIEHGKIKKLTGVKTKELLVWVTLCDIYLDDPPTGKITFKTPSGLYRSFPVSAFEIEEPAKDGGKAKGVEGASAAVEVKEV
;
A
#
# COMPACT_ATOMS: atom_id res chain seq x y z
N MET A 1 -71.32 -6.28 -31.23
CA MET A 1 -71.24 -6.15 -32.70
C MET A 1 -70.25 -7.18 -33.21
N PRO A 2 -70.53 -7.85 -34.34
CA PRO A 2 -69.64 -8.82 -34.97
C PRO A 2 -68.65 -8.10 -35.90
N GLY A 3 -67.62 -8.82 -36.35
CA GLY A 3 -67.04 -8.59 -37.68
C GLY A 3 -65.65 -7.97 -37.68
N GLU A 4 -64.67 -8.86 -37.72
CA GLU A 4 -63.28 -8.62 -38.13
C GLU A 4 -63.20 -8.05 -39.56
N VAL A 5 -62.26 -7.13 -39.80
CA VAL A 5 -61.68 -6.87 -41.12
C VAL A 5 -60.17 -6.71 -40.97
N PRO A 6 -59.34 -7.61 -41.53
CA PRO A 6 -57.92 -7.41 -41.62
C PRO A 6 -57.61 -6.70 -42.95
N VAL A 7 -57.06 -5.49 -42.90
CA VAL A 7 -56.50 -4.85 -44.08
C VAL A 7 -54.98 -5.03 -44.06
N LEU A 8 -54.53 -5.80 -45.04
CA LEU A 8 -53.17 -6.19 -45.33
C LEU A 8 -52.36 -5.01 -45.90
N ALA A 9 -51.16 -4.83 -45.36
CA ALA A 9 -49.94 -4.30 -45.96
C ALA A 9 -49.93 -2.91 -46.60
N HIS A 10 -49.02 -2.06 -46.11
CA HIS A 10 -48.02 -1.49 -47.01
C HIS A 10 -46.66 -1.38 -46.31
N ARG A 11 -45.68 -2.02 -46.94
CA ARG A 11 -44.26 -1.92 -46.62
C ARG A 11 -43.80 -0.53 -47.02
N ASP A 12 -43.44 0.30 -46.05
CA ASP A 12 -42.52 1.40 -46.28
C ASP A 12 -41.34 1.24 -45.34
N GLY A 13 -40.24 0.77 -45.94
CA GLY A 13 -38.96 0.61 -45.29
C GLY A 13 -38.42 1.98 -44.90
N ALA A 14 -38.36 2.24 -43.60
CA ALA A 14 -37.57 3.34 -43.08
C ALA A 14 -36.09 3.11 -43.47
N PRO A 15 -35.40 4.10 -44.04
CA PRO A 15 -33.98 3.97 -44.30
C PRO A 15 -33.26 3.81 -42.96
N GLN A 16 -32.65 2.65 -42.78
CA GLN A 16 -31.82 2.36 -41.63
C GLN A 16 -30.66 3.35 -41.65
N ARG A 17 -30.77 4.39 -40.82
CA ARG A 17 -29.74 5.39 -40.60
C ARG A 17 -28.48 4.65 -40.19
N ALA A 18 -27.52 4.57 -41.10
CA ALA A 18 -26.22 3.96 -40.88
C ALA A 18 -25.63 4.54 -39.58
N ALA A 19 -25.36 3.66 -38.63
CA ALA A 19 -24.63 4.01 -37.43
C ALA A 19 -23.24 4.54 -37.86
N PRO A 20 -22.74 5.65 -37.28
CA PRO A 20 -21.37 6.08 -37.55
C PRO A 20 -20.42 4.94 -37.16
N ALA A 21 -19.54 4.60 -38.10
CA ALA A 21 -18.53 3.57 -38.00
C ALA A 21 -17.75 3.67 -36.69
N GLN A 22 -17.41 2.50 -36.14
CA GLN A 22 -16.58 2.32 -34.96
C GLN A 22 -15.33 3.20 -35.03
N GLY A 23 -15.35 4.31 -34.31
CA GLY A 23 -14.13 5.03 -33.97
C GLY A 23 -13.26 4.11 -33.14
N HIS A 24 -12.02 3.92 -33.61
CA HIS A 24 -10.99 3.15 -32.93
C HIS A 24 -11.03 3.49 -31.45
N ARG A 25 -11.39 2.50 -30.63
CA ARG A 25 -11.42 2.65 -29.19
C ARG A 25 -9.96 2.82 -28.78
N GLY A 26 -9.50 4.07 -28.77
CA GLY A 26 -8.17 4.44 -28.32
C GLY A 26 -7.89 3.70 -27.03
N MET A 27 -6.68 3.16 -26.92
CA MET A 27 -6.21 2.46 -25.73
C MET A 27 -6.41 3.41 -24.56
N ARG A 28 -7.52 3.26 -23.82
CA ARG A 28 -7.72 3.96 -22.56
C ARG A 28 -6.67 3.37 -21.64
N VAL A 29 -5.53 4.05 -21.55
CA VAL A 29 -4.60 3.89 -20.44
C VAL A 29 -5.45 4.22 -19.22
N ARG A 30 -5.97 3.18 -18.57
CA ARG A 30 -6.54 3.36 -17.24
C ARG A 30 -5.38 3.86 -16.44
N GLU A 31 -5.48 5.09 -15.93
CA GLU A 31 -4.52 5.61 -14.98
C GLU A 31 -4.49 4.58 -13.84
N GLY A 32 -3.45 3.75 -13.88
CA GLY A 32 -3.34 2.58 -13.03
C GLY A 32 -3.31 3.05 -11.59
N ASP A 33 -3.99 2.30 -10.72
CA ASP A 33 -4.19 2.62 -9.32
C ASP A 33 -2.92 3.19 -8.68
N ARG A 34 -2.94 4.49 -8.34
CA ARG A 34 -1.85 5.11 -7.57
C ARG A 34 -1.76 4.43 -6.22
N LEU A 35 -0.55 4.09 -5.77
CA LEU A 35 -0.32 3.59 -4.42
C LEU A 35 -0.73 4.66 -3.41
N ARG A 36 -1.85 4.44 -2.71
CA ARG A 36 -2.34 5.33 -1.64
C ARG A 36 -1.83 4.83 -0.30
N ILE A 37 -1.04 5.66 0.38
CA ILE A 37 -0.56 5.41 1.73
C ILE A 37 -1.36 6.31 2.69
N THR A 38 -1.87 5.75 3.79
CA THR A 38 -2.54 6.50 4.85
C THR A 38 -2.02 6.09 6.21
N ALA A 39 -1.85 7.02 7.14
CA ALA A 39 -1.50 6.74 8.52
C ALA A 39 -1.92 7.88 9.46
N GLN A 40 -2.01 7.58 10.75
CA GLN A 40 -2.12 8.57 11.83
C GLN A 40 -0.75 8.74 12.49
N ILE A 41 -0.25 9.97 12.53
CA ILE A 41 1.07 10.28 13.08
C ILE A 41 0.92 10.90 14.46
N GLU A 42 1.60 10.33 15.44
CA GLU A 42 1.77 10.84 16.80
C GLU A 42 3.26 11.00 17.08
N HIS A 43 3.62 11.69 18.16
CA HIS A 43 5.03 11.84 18.53
C HIS A 43 5.66 10.46 18.77
N GLY A 44 6.68 10.12 17.99
CA GLY A 44 7.38 8.82 18.04
C GLY A 44 6.54 7.61 17.62
N LYS A 45 5.34 7.79 17.06
CA LYS A 45 4.45 6.67 16.69
C LYS A 45 3.69 6.94 15.37
N ILE A 46 3.51 5.89 14.59
CA ILE A 46 2.69 5.84 13.39
C ILE A 46 1.67 4.73 13.62
N LYS A 47 0.38 5.04 13.51
CA LYS A 47 -0.72 4.09 13.71
C LYS A 47 -1.60 4.00 12.47
N LYS A 48 -2.33 2.88 12.34
CA LYS A 48 -3.27 2.65 11.23
C LYS A 48 -2.62 2.86 9.85
N LEU A 49 -1.38 2.41 9.70
CA LEU A 49 -0.66 2.46 8.44
C LEU A 49 -1.36 1.55 7.42
N THR A 50 -1.63 2.08 6.22
CA THR A 50 -2.14 1.32 5.08
C THR A 50 -1.34 1.64 3.83
N GLY A 51 -1.37 0.74 2.84
CA GLY A 51 -0.63 0.90 1.59
C GLY A 51 0.84 0.49 1.65
N VAL A 52 1.33 0.02 2.81
CA VAL A 52 2.69 -0.49 2.98
C VAL A 52 2.67 -2.01 3.17
N LYS A 53 3.42 -2.72 2.33
CA LYS A 53 3.64 -4.17 2.43
C LYS A 53 5.12 -4.46 2.59
N THR A 54 5.47 -5.36 3.48
CA THR A 54 6.83 -5.88 3.68
C THR A 54 6.87 -7.35 3.30
N LYS A 55 8.04 -7.82 2.88
CA LYS A 55 8.27 -9.23 2.57
C LYS A 55 8.95 -9.89 3.75
N GLU A 56 8.22 -10.72 4.47
CA GLU A 56 8.74 -11.45 5.62
C GLU A 56 8.63 -12.95 5.35
N LEU A 57 9.75 -13.68 5.44
CA LEU A 57 9.82 -15.14 5.20
C LEU A 57 9.05 -15.58 3.93
N LEU A 58 9.22 -14.83 2.84
CA LEU A 58 8.57 -15.01 1.54
C LEU A 58 7.07 -14.63 1.46
N VAL A 59 6.44 -14.21 2.56
CA VAL A 59 5.05 -13.75 2.62
C VAL A 59 4.98 -12.22 2.57
N TRP A 60 4.00 -11.67 1.87
CA TRP A 60 3.71 -10.24 1.86
C TRP A 60 2.77 -9.89 3.00
N VAL A 61 3.29 -9.18 3.99
CA VAL A 61 2.53 -8.78 5.19
C VAL A 61 2.38 -7.27 5.18
N THR A 62 1.23 -6.76 5.60
CA THR A 62 1.02 -5.32 5.76
C THR A 62 1.46 -4.89 7.16
N LEU A 63 2.02 -3.69 7.28
CA LEU A 63 2.30 -3.07 8.57
C LEU A 63 1.10 -2.25 9.04
N CYS A 64 0.81 -2.26 10.34
CA CYS A 64 -0.24 -1.45 10.94
C CYS A 64 0.30 -0.32 11.83
N ASP A 65 1.35 -0.60 12.60
CA ASP A 65 1.91 0.36 13.55
C ASP A 65 3.44 0.37 13.48
N ILE A 66 4.02 1.54 13.71
CA ILE A 66 5.46 1.75 13.87
C ILE A 66 5.65 2.64 15.09
N TYR A 67 6.51 2.29 16.03
CA TYR A 67 6.71 3.10 17.21
C TYR A 67 8.14 3.03 17.76
N LEU A 68 8.51 4.09 18.45
CA LEU A 68 9.63 4.14 19.37
C LEU A 68 9.12 3.79 20.77
N ASP A 69 9.93 3.06 21.54
CA ASP A 69 9.64 2.81 22.95
C ASP A 69 9.65 4.12 23.76
N ASP A 70 8.93 4.12 24.88
CA ASP A 70 8.93 5.22 25.85
C ASP A 70 9.24 4.64 27.24
N PRO A 71 10.43 4.88 27.81
CA PRO A 71 11.49 5.77 27.33
C PRO A 71 12.19 5.26 26.04
N PRO A 72 12.78 6.15 25.22
CA PRO A 72 13.39 5.79 23.94
C PRO A 72 14.60 4.86 24.12
N THR A 73 14.45 3.62 23.67
CA THR A 73 15.48 2.55 23.74
C THR A 73 16.49 2.59 22.58
N GLY A 74 16.33 3.54 21.64
CA GLY A 74 17.11 3.57 20.40
C GLY A 74 16.68 2.51 19.38
N LYS A 75 15.49 1.91 19.54
CA LYS A 75 14.91 0.92 18.61
C LYS A 75 13.61 1.43 18.00
N ILE A 76 13.39 1.06 16.75
CA ILE A 76 12.14 1.25 16.01
C ILE A 76 11.45 -0.09 15.90
N THR A 77 10.21 -0.19 16.37
CA THR A 77 9.40 -1.41 16.31
C THR A 77 8.32 -1.29 15.25
N PHE A 78 8.26 -2.29 14.37
CA PHE A 78 7.27 -2.44 13.31
C PHE A 78 6.31 -3.55 13.69
N LYS A 79 5.01 -3.28 13.64
CA LYS A 79 3.95 -4.22 14.01
C LYS A 79 3.06 -4.54 12.81
N THR A 80 2.67 -5.81 12.72
CA THR A 80 1.72 -6.32 11.74
C THR A 80 0.34 -6.53 12.40
N PRO A 81 -0.77 -6.49 11.63
CA PRO A 81 -2.10 -6.80 12.14
C PRO A 81 -2.21 -8.19 12.78
N SER A 82 -1.35 -9.13 12.37
CA SER A 82 -1.31 -10.50 12.89
C SER A 82 -0.62 -10.62 14.26
N GLY A 83 -0.19 -9.50 14.86
CA GLY A 83 0.45 -9.49 16.17
C GLY A 83 1.97 -9.76 16.14
N LEU A 84 2.53 -10.05 14.97
CA LEU A 84 3.98 -10.15 14.80
C LEU A 84 4.61 -8.76 14.79
N TYR A 85 5.77 -8.64 15.44
CA TYR A 85 6.57 -7.43 15.45
C TYR A 85 8.05 -7.71 15.23
N ARG A 86 8.76 -6.70 14.73
CA ARG A 86 10.21 -6.69 14.55
C ARG A 86 10.75 -5.35 15.02
N SER A 87 11.85 -5.37 15.74
CA SER A 87 12.51 -4.16 16.23
C SER A 87 13.92 -4.07 15.66
N PHE A 88 14.28 -2.90 15.18
CA PHE A 88 15.58 -2.61 14.58
C PHE A 88 16.20 -1.40 15.28
N PRO A 89 17.53 -1.36 15.45
CA PRO A 89 18.19 -0.17 15.97
C PRO A 89 17.97 1.02 15.01
N VAL A 90 17.85 2.24 15.55
CA VAL A 90 17.69 3.46 14.74
C VAL A 90 18.84 3.61 13.72
N SER A 91 20.05 3.22 14.10
CA SER A 91 21.23 3.26 13.23
C SER A 91 21.10 2.42 11.96
N ALA A 92 20.19 1.44 11.90
CA ALA A 92 19.94 0.67 10.69
C ALA A 92 19.23 1.49 9.59
N PHE A 93 18.69 2.66 9.93
CA PHE A 93 18.01 3.57 9.01
C PHE A 93 18.74 4.90 8.84
N GLU A 94 19.92 5.05 9.45
CA GLU A 94 20.80 6.18 9.16
C GLU A 94 21.32 6.05 7.73
N ILE A 95 21.13 7.11 6.94
CA ILE A 95 21.64 7.17 5.57
C ILE A 95 23.07 7.67 5.67
N GLU A 96 24.04 6.91 5.16
CA GLU A 96 25.40 7.41 4.99
C GLU A 96 25.36 8.54 3.96
N GLU A 97 25.33 9.78 4.43
CA GLU A 97 25.42 10.94 3.55
C GLU A 97 26.78 10.89 2.82
N PRO A 98 26.83 11.05 1.49
CA PRO A 98 28.06 11.48 0.85
C PRO A 98 28.34 12.92 1.29
N ALA A 99 29.08 13.04 2.38
CA ALA A 99 29.66 14.25 2.98
C ALA A 99 28.99 15.58 2.56
N LYS A 100 27.95 15.99 3.29
CA LYS A 100 27.68 17.42 3.52
C LYS A 100 27.39 17.66 4.99
N ASP A 101 28.38 18.25 5.65
CA ASP A 101 28.39 18.85 6.97
C ASP A 101 27.02 19.19 7.61
N GLY A 102 26.80 18.64 8.81
CA GLY A 102 26.31 19.44 9.93
C GLY A 102 24.99 18.99 10.57
N GLY A 103 25.07 18.05 11.52
CA GLY A 103 23.91 17.69 12.35
C GLY A 103 24.18 16.66 13.43
N LYS A 104 25.12 16.95 14.34
CA LYS A 104 25.55 16.09 15.44
C LYS A 104 24.43 15.81 16.47
N ALA A 105 24.09 14.54 16.68
CA ALA A 105 23.56 14.05 17.95
C ALA A 105 24.28 12.74 18.32
N LYS A 106 24.87 12.72 19.52
CA LYS A 106 25.87 11.76 20.01
C LYS A 106 25.27 10.96 21.18
N GLY A 107 25.49 9.64 21.18
CA GLY A 107 25.37 8.73 22.33
C GLY A 107 24.01 8.02 22.44
N VAL A 108 23.91 6.71 22.67
CA VAL A 108 24.60 5.95 23.71
C VAL A 108 24.93 4.50 23.27
N GLU A 109 26.15 4.09 23.59
CA GLU A 109 26.73 2.75 23.50
C GLU A 109 26.24 1.86 24.66
N GLY A 110 25.91 0.58 24.41
CA GLY A 110 25.52 -0.34 25.49
C GLY A 110 25.16 -1.77 25.08
N ALA A 111 26.20 -2.59 24.92
CA ALA A 111 26.33 -4.00 25.31
C ALA A 111 25.27 -5.08 24.92
N SER A 112 25.71 -5.96 24.01
CA SER A 112 25.81 -7.44 24.11
C SER A 112 24.82 -8.25 24.97
N ALA A 113 24.22 -9.27 24.34
CA ALA A 113 24.08 -10.60 24.94
C ALA A 113 24.00 -11.68 23.85
N ALA A 114 25.15 -12.25 23.51
CA ALA A 114 25.24 -13.59 22.94
C ALA A 114 24.87 -14.60 24.05
N VAL A 115 23.93 -15.50 23.78
CA VAL A 115 23.65 -16.65 24.66
C VAL A 115 24.16 -17.90 23.94
N GLU A 116 25.39 -18.27 24.25
CA GLU A 116 25.95 -19.61 24.06
C GLU A 116 25.54 -20.46 25.27
N VAL A 117 24.96 -21.64 25.03
CA VAL A 117 24.73 -22.67 26.07
C VAL A 117 25.29 -24.01 25.57
N LYS A 118 26.45 -24.36 26.09
CA LYS A 118 26.97 -25.72 26.35
C LYS A 118 26.92 -25.87 27.88
N GLU A 119 26.65 -26.98 28.56
CA GLU A 119 26.60 -28.42 28.30
C GLU A 119 26.07 -29.06 29.61
N VAL A 120 25.49 -30.27 29.55
CA VAL A 120 25.84 -31.39 30.45
C VAL A 120 25.59 -32.71 29.73
#